data_AF-A0A6J5YJP2-F1
#
_entry.id   AF-A0A6J5YJP2-F1
#
_cell.length_a   1.000
_cell.length_b   1.000
_cell.length_c   1.000
_cell.angle_alpha   90.00
_cell.angle_beta   90.00
_cell.angle_gamma   90.00
#
_symmetry.space_group_name_H-M   'P 1'
#
loop_
_entity.id
_entity.type
_entity.pdbx_description
1 polymer ?
#
loop_
_entity_poly.entity_id
_entity_poly.type
_entity_poly.pdbx_seq_one_letter_code
_entity_poly.pdbx_strand_id
1 'polypeptide(L)' 'MLARQVAALTASLRTLGLHKPPGVSETIDWLRAMAVLDQIELDPDAVSASLGAVVKYREDAERVRNAGLAELVAEARAR' A
#
# COMPACT_ATOMS: atom_id res chain seq x y z
N MET A 1 5.98 -3.91 12.83
CA MET A 1 6.21 -2.43 12.78
C MET A 1 5.59 -1.90 11.50
N LEU A 2 4.51 -1.12 11.59
CA LEU A 2 3.78 -0.55 10.44
C LEU A 2 4.72 0.06 9.37
N ALA A 3 5.69 0.90 9.75
CA ALA A 3 6.58 1.59 8.81
C ALA A 3 7.36 0.62 7.88
N ARG A 4 7.77 -0.55 8.39
CA ARG A 4 8.43 -1.58 7.56
C ARG A 4 7.42 -2.24 6.61
N GLN A 5 6.23 -2.55 7.10
CA GLN A 5 5.17 -3.20 6.33
C GLN A 5 4.66 -2.28 5.20
N VAL A 6 4.46 -0.98 5.47
CA VAL A 6 4.14 0.03 4.45
C VAL A 6 5.25 0.14 3.40
N ALA A 7 6.52 0.22 3.83
CA ALA A 7 7.66 0.27 2.90
C ALA A 7 7.76 -1.02 2.04
N ALA A 8 7.53 -2.19 2.64
CA ALA A 8 7.52 -3.48 1.96
C ALA A 8 6.38 -3.60 0.94
N LEU A 9 5.17 -3.15 1.29
CA LEU A 9 4.02 -3.14 0.40
C LEU A 9 4.25 -2.18 -0.77
N THR A 10 4.68 -0.94 -0.50
CA THR A 10 5.07 0.03 -1.53
C THR A 10 6.14 -0.54 -2.47
N ALA A 11 7.12 -1.29 -1.96
CA ALA A 11 8.13 -1.94 -2.80
C ALA A 11 7.50 -2.96 -3.76
N SER A 12 6.57 -3.80 -3.29
CA SER A 12 5.81 -4.72 -4.16
C SER A 12 4.86 -3.98 -5.12
N LEU A 13 4.20 -2.89 -4.70
CA LEU A 13 3.36 -2.07 -5.60
C LEU A 13 4.16 -1.49 -6.78
N ARG A 14 5.43 -1.14 -6.56
CA ARG A 14 6.34 -0.62 -7.60
C ARG A 14 6.69 -1.65 -8.67
N THR A 15 6.61 -2.96 -8.40
CA THR A 15 6.92 -4.01 -9.39
C THR A 15 5.73 -4.40 -10.28
N LEU A 16 4.52 -3.88 -10.01
CA LEU A 16 3.30 -4.17 -10.79
C LEU A 16 3.17 -3.36 -12.11
N GLY A 17 4.25 -2.70 -12.54
CA GLY A 17 4.32 -1.96 -13.81
C GLY A 17 3.34 -0.78 -13.92
N LEU A 18 2.93 -0.21 -12.79
CA LEU A 18 1.94 0.88 -12.69
C LEU A 18 2.35 2.09 -13.56
N HIS A 19 1.39 2.81 -14.12
CA HIS A 19 1.65 4.02 -14.92
C HIS A 19 2.28 5.15 -14.08
N LYS A 20 1.81 5.31 -12.84
CA LYS A 20 2.50 6.12 -11.83
C LYS A 20 2.71 5.30 -10.55
N PRO A 21 3.85 4.60 -10.41
CA PRO A 21 4.17 3.88 -9.18
C PRO A 21 4.36 4.87 -8.01
N PRO A 22 4.03 4.47 -6.76
CA PRO A 22 4.02 5.39 -5.63
C PRO A 22 5.42 5.94 -5.28
N GLY A 23 5.51 7.24 -5.07
CA GLY A 23 6.74 7.93 -4.65
C GLY A 23 7.06 7.74 -3.16
N VAL A 24 8.14 8.37 -2.70
CA VAL A 24 8.52 8.36 -1.27
C VAL A 24 7.55 9.19 -0.44
N SER A 25 7.16 10.37 -0.92
CA SER A 25 6.20 11.25 -0.24
C SER A 25 4.85 10.59 -0.06
N GLU A 26 4.25 10.03 -1.12
CA GLU A 26 2.97 9.33 -1.03
C GLU A 26 3.02 8.13 -0.05
N THR A 27 4.18 7.48 0.08
CA THR A 27 4.38 6.37 1.05
C THR A 27 4.44 6.87 2.50
N ILE A 28 5.12 7.99 2.74
CA ILE A 28 5.22 8.60 4.08
C ILE A 28 3.86 9.15 4.52
N ASP A 29 3.12 9.79 3.62
CA ASP A 29 1.80 10.36 3.92
C ASP A 29 0.74 9.27 4.11
N TRP A 30 0.84 8.14 3.41
CA TRP A 30 0.01 6.97 3.65
C TRP A 30 0.31 6.30 5.00
N LEU A 31 1.59 6.14 5.35
CA LEU A 31 2.02 5.68 6.68
C LEU A 31 1.49 6.59 7.80
N ARG A 32 1.53 7.91 7.62
CA ARG A 32 0.95 8.90 8.55
C ARG A 32 -0.56 8.71 8.69
N ALA A 33 -1.29 8.56 7.59
CA ALA A 33 -2.74 8.35 7.61
C ALA A 33 -3.13 7.06 8.35
N MET A 34 -2.39 5.96 8.16
CA MET A 34 -2.59 4.71 8.91
C MET A 34 -2.32 4.89 10.42
N ALA A 35 -1.21 5.55 10.78
CA ALA A 35 -0.87 5.80 12.18
C ALA A 35 -1.88 6.73 12.90
N VAL A 36 -2.54 7.64 12.18
CA VAL A 36 -3.63 8.49 12.68
C VAL A 36 -4.94 7.70 12.90
N LEU A 37 -5.07 6.52 12.31
CA LEU A 37 -6.19 5.58 12.52
C LEU A 37 -5.84 4.48 13.54
N ASP A 38 -4.86 4.75 14.43
CA ASP A 38 -4.30 3.84 15.43
C ASP A 38 -3.87 2.46 14.89
N GLN A 39 -3.59 2.36 13.58
CA GLN A 39 -3.12 1.11 12.98
C GLN A 39 -1.68 0.83 13.43
N ILE A 40 -1.48 -0.30 14.10
CA ILE A 40 -0.15 -0.78 14.51
C ILE A 40 0.55 -1.62 13.43
N GLU A 41 -0.22 -2.13 12.45
CA GLU A 41 0.23 -2.99 11.36
C GLU A 41 -0.49 -2.71 10.04
N LEU A 42 0.08 -3.23 8.94
CA LEU A 42 -0.64 -3.56 7.71
C LEU A 42 -2.02 -4.16 8.03
N ASP A 43 -3.11 -3.69 7.41
CA ASP A 43 -4.36 -4.45 7.33
C ASP A 43 -5.03 -4.35 5.94
N PRO A 44 -5.56 -5.45 5.36
CA PRO A 44 -6.10 -5.46 4.00
C PRO A 44 -7.27 -4.51 3.75
N ASP A 45 -8.20 -4.38 4.71
CA ASP A 45 -9.42 -3.57 4.49
C ASP A 45 -9.09 -2.07 4.58
N ALA A 46 -8.28 -1.68 5.56
CA ALA A 46 -7.74 -0.33 5.67
C ALA A 46 -6.88 0.03 4.44
N VAL A 47 -6.06 -0.89 3.95
CA VAL A 47 -5.28 -0.73 2.70
C VAL A 47 -6.19 -0.57 1.48
N SER A 48 -7.23 -1.40 1.35
CA SER A 48 -8.17 -1.36 0.22
C SER A 48 -8.95 -0.05 0.16
N ALA A 49 -9.47 0.40 1.31
CA ALA A 49 -10.19 1.67 1.44
C ALA A 49 -9.28 2.89 1.22
N SER A 50 -8.02 2.83 1.65
CA SER A 50 -7.06 3.94 1.54
C SER A 50 -6.13 3.88 0.32
N LEU A 51 -6.29 2.91 -0.60
CA LEU A 51 -5.38 2.69 -1.74
C LEU A 51 -5.17 3.95 -2.60
N GLY A 52 -6.20 4.79 -2.74
CA GLY A 52 -6.13 6.10 -3.43
C GLY A 52 -5.18 7.13 -2.80
N ALA A 53 -4.78 6.94 -1.54
CA ALA A 53 -3.76 7.76 -0.87
C ALA A 53 -2.37 7.53 -1.47
N VAL A 54 -2.09 6.33 -1.98
CA VAL A 54 -0.77 5.90 -2.47
C VAL A 54 -0.75 5.65 -4.00
N VAL A 55 -1.80 5.05 -4.58
CA VAL A 55 -1.94 4.81 -6.03
C VAL A 55 -2.98 5.77 -6.61
N LYS A 56 -2.57 6.60 -7.59
CA LYS A 56 -3.37 7.77 -8.03
C LYS A 56 -4.23 7.56 -9.27
N TYR A 57 -3.91 6.57 -10.11
CA TYR A 57 -4.69 6.22 -11.30
C TYR A 57 -5.68 5.11 -10.98
N ARG A 58 -6.88 5.18 -11.55
CA ARG A 58 -7.93 4.18 -11.31
C ARG A 58 -7.50 2.81 -11.83
N GLU A 59 -6.89 2.82 -13.00
CA GLU A 59 -6.41 1.68 -13.78
C GLU A 59 -5.27 0.97 -13.02
N ASP A 60 -4.38 1.75 -12.40
CA ASP A 60 -3.32 1.23 -11.54
C ASP A 60 -3.91 0.64 -10.23
N ALA A 61 -4.91 1.29 -9.63
CA ALA A 61 -5.58 0.78 -8.43
C ALA A 61 -6.41 -0.50 -8.71
N GLU A 62 -7.03 -0.61 -9.89
CA GLU A 62 -7.67 -1.84 -10.36
C GLU A 62 -6.64 -2.94 -10.63
N ARG A 63 -5.49 -2.62 -11.25
CA ARG A 63 -4.39 -3.58 -11.41
C ARG A 63 -3.87 -4.11 -10.08
N VAL A 64 -3.72 -3.24 -9.07
CA VAL A 64 -3.31 -3.64 -7.71
C VAL A 64 -4.31 -4.59 -7.05
N ARG A 65 -5.62 -4.37 -7.22
CA ARG A 65 -6.65 -5.32 -6.73
C ARG A 65 -6.57 -6.65 -7.46
N ASN A 66 -6.43 -6.62 -8.79
CA ASN A 66 -6.32 -7.80 -9.65
C ASN A 66 -5.01 -8.59 -9.41
N ALA A 67 -4.00 -7.98 -8.80
CA ALA A 67 -2.71 -8.59 -8.46
C ALA A 67 -2.67 -9.27 -7.07
N GLY A 68 -3.82 -9.40 -6.38
CA GLY A 68 -3.89 -10.06 -5.06
C GLY A 68 -3.55 -9.12 -3.90
N LEU A 69 -4.41 -8.13 -3.64
CA LEU A 69 -4.15 -7.14 -2.59
C LEU A 69 -4.02 -7.75 -1.18
N ALA A 70 -4.74 -8.84 -0.90
CA ALA A 70 -4.65 -9.54 0.37
C ALA A 70 -3.32 -10.29 0.53
N GLU A 71 -2.86 -10.98 -0.53
CA GLU A 71 -1.56 -11.63 -0.59
C GLU A 71 -0.43 -10.60 -0.44
N LEU A 72 -0.49 -9.48 -1.17
CA LEU A 72 0.51 -8.41 -1.09
C LEU A 72 0.62 -7.81 0.33
N VAL A 73 -0.49 -7.68 1.05
CA VAL A 73 -0.48 -7.25 2.47
C VAL A 73 0.08 -8.34 3.40
N ALA A 74 -0.22 -9.62 3.13
CA ALA A 74 0.34 -10.73 3.91
C ALA A 74 1.87 -10.88 3.73
N GLU A 75 2.37 -10.76 2.50
CA GLU A 75 3.81 -10.70 2.20
C GLU A 75 4.48 -9.50 2.89
N ALA A 76 3.83 -8.34 2.86
CA ALA A 76 4.34 -7.13 3.50
C ALA A 76 4.36 -7.22 5.03
N ARG A 77 3.38 -7.92 5.64
CA ARG A 77 3.37 -8.25 7.09
C ARG A 77 4.54 -9.15 7.49
N ALA A 78 5.01 -10.03 6.60
CA ALA A 78 6.01 -11.08 6.87
C ALA A 78 7.49 -10.65 6.74
N ARG A 79 7.78 -9.35 6.56
CA ARG A 79 9.15 -8.79 6.44
C ARG A 79 9.50 -7.89 7.63
#